data_AF-A0A4Z1I2L0-F1
#
_entry.id   AF-A0A4Z1I2L0-F1
#
_cell.length_a   1.000
_cell.length_b   1.000
_cell.length_c   1.000
_cell.angle_alpha   90.00
_cell.angle_beta   90.00
_cell.angle_gamma   90.00
#
_symmetry.space_group_name_H-M   'P 1'
#
loop_
_entity.id
_entity.type
_entity.pdbx_description
1 polymer ?
#
loop_
_entity_poly.entity_id
_entity_poly.type
_entity_poly.pdbx_seq_one_letter_code
_entity_poly.pdbx_strand_id
1 'polypeptide(L)'
;MPRPDVEALGTRYRRIPIVCIGRDIYHDTRLILRKLEELYPSQPKISGQMGIEKLLEMWTVDGLFLRAAQLLPLDLPLLGDQKFTRDREDYTGKSWERASLEKGRPEALAAFKGAFELLENGFLGDGREWILGSEGPMLADIEAVWPFHWLTTLPGALPASYISAQHFPKTYAWIGRFEQAVRLAAKKLPKPTVLSGAEVLEQVSASDFVEEDEGVDSLDPTGLQRGQEVEVWPIDTGFGG
;
A
#
# COMPACT_ATOMS: atom_id res chain seq x y z
N MET A 1 -7.33 -11.90 -13.82
CA MET A 1 -6.76 -11.43 -15.10
C MET A 1 -7.66 -11.85 -16.26
N PRO A 2 -7.75 -11.12 -17.40
CA PRO A 2 -6.90 -10.00 -17.85
C PRO A 2 -7.34 -8.60 -17.35
N ARG A 3 -6.51 -7.57 -17.58
CA ARG A 3 -6.81 -6.14 -17.30
C ARG A 3 -6.50 -5.29 -18.55
N PRO A 4 -7.38 -5.34 -19.58
CA PRO A 4 -7.09 -4.78 -20.90
C PRO A 4 -6.82 -3.28 -20.88
N ASP A 5 -7.51 -2.52 -20.03
CA ASP A 5 -7.30 -1.07 -19.93
C ASP A 5 -5.91 -0.72 -19.37
N VAL A 6 -5.35 -1.55 -18.48
CA VAL A 6 -3.99 -1.37 -17.94
C VAL A 6 -2.95 -1.78 -18.97
N GLU A 7 -3.18 -2.90 -19.66
CA GLU A 7 -2.33 -3.36 -20.77
C GLU A 7 -2.26 -2.31 -21.89
N ALA A 8 -3.37 -1.62 -22.16
CA ALA A 8 -3.44 -0.55 -23.15
C ALA A 8 -2.61 0.70 -22.78
N LEU A 9 -2.30 0.91 -21.50
CA LEU A 9 -1.34 1.94 -21.05
C LEU A 9 0.12 1.55 -21.31
N GLY A 10 0.39 0.35 -21.85
CA GLY A 10 1.73 -0.13 -22.13
C GLY A 10 2.41 -0.83 -20.95
N THR A 11 1.65 -1.21 -19.91
CA THR A 11 2.17 -1.91 -18.74
C THR A 11 1.40 -3.19 -18.45
N ARG A 12 2.11 -4.25 -18.08
CA ARG A 12 1.51 -5.50 -17.56
C ARG A 12 1.49 -5.54 -16.03
N TYR A 13 1.84 -4.43 -15.38
CA TYR A 13 1.89 -4.34 -13.92
C TYR A 13 0.52 -4.62 -13.33
N ARG A 14 0.43 -5.72 -12.56
CA ARG A 14 -0.83 -6.25 -12.07
C ARG A 14 -1.35 -5.56 -10.80
N ARG A 15 -0.47 -4.91 -10.04
CA ARG A 15 -0.83 -4.30 -8.75
C ARG A 15 -1.52 -2.96 -8.93
N ILE A 16 -2.21 -2.54 -7.88
CA ILE A 16 -2.86 -1.24 -7.78
C ILE A 16 -2.50 -0.59 -6.44
N PRO A 17 -2.55 0.75 -6.34
CA PRO A 17 -2.88 1.70 -7.42
C PRO A 17 -1.78 1.83 -8.49
N ILE A 18 -2.19 2.34 -9.66
CA ILE A 18 -1.32 2.86 -10.72
C ILE A 18 -1.73 4.33 -10.87
N VAL A 19 -0.76 5.23 -10.97
CA VAL A 19 -1.03 6.67 -11.15
C VAL A 19 -0.41 7.13 -12.46
N CYS A 20 -1.21 7.79 -13.29
CA CYS A 20 -0.74 8.47 -14.49
C CYS A 20 -0.74 9.98 -14.25
N ILE A 21 0.37 10.67 -14.52
CA ILE A 21 0.46 12.13 -14.48
C ILE A 21 1.06 12.58 -15.81
N GLY A 22 0.26 13.28 -16.63
CA GLY A 22 0.60 13.47 -18.04
C GLY A 22 0.76 12.12 -18.72
N ARG A 23 1.93 11.89 -19.33
CA ARG A 23 2.29 10.61 -19.96
C ARG A 23 3.09 9.65 -19.06
N ASP A 24 3.49 10.07 -17.87
CA ASP A 24 4.25 9.24 -16.95
C ASP A 24 3.37 8.29 -16.14
N ILE A 25 3.77 7.02 -16.07
CA ILE A 25 3.04 5.94 -15.40
C ILE A 25 3.84 5.46 -14.19
N TYR A 26 3.32 5.74 -13.01
CA TYR A 26 3.94 5.39 -11.74
C TYR A 26 3.32 4.12 -11.16
N HIS A 27 4.17 3.12 -10.98
CA HIS A 27 3.85 1.88 -10.28
C HIS A 27 4.35 1.97 -8.82
N ASP A 28 3.65 1.27 -7.92
CA ASP A 28 4.03 1.14 -6.50
C ASP A 28 3.81 2.41 -5.65
N THR A 29 3.13 2.26 -4.52
CA THR A 29 2.76 3.40 -3.66
C THR A 29 3.98 4.14 -3.13
N ARG A 30 5.12 3.46 -2.97
CA ARG A 30 6.36 4.05 -2.47
C ARG A 30 6.92 5.09 -3.43
N LEU A 31 6.85 4.79 -4.73
CA LEU A 31 7.22 5.74 -5.78
C LEU A 31 6.14 6.81 -5.94
N ILE A 32 4.86 6.41 -6.00
CA ILE A 32 3.73 7.32 -6.19
C ILE A 32 3.72 8.42 -5.12
N LEU A 33 3.88 8.08 -3.84
CA LEU A 33 3.86 9.07 -2.75
C LEU A 33 4.99 10.09 -2.88
N ARG A 34 6.20 9.63 -3.24
CA ARG A 34 7.35 10.50 -3.50
C ARG A 34 7.10 11.43 -4.68
N LYS A 35 6.63 10.88 -5.81
CA LYS A 35 6.39 11.66 -7.03
C LYS A 35 5.27 12.68 -6.87
N LEU A 36 4.22 12.35 -6.11
CA LEU A 36 3.17 13.30 -5.78
C LEU A 36 3.70 14.49 -4.96
N GLU A 37 4.64 14.27 -4.05
CA GLU A 37 5.25 15.36 -3.28
C GLU A 37 6.22 16.20 -4.14
N GLU A 38 7.02 15.55 -4.99
CA GLU A 38 7.98 16.22 -5.89
C GLU A 38 7.29 17.06 -6.98
N LEU A 39 6.26 16.52 -7.63
CA LEU A 39 5.59 17.16 -8.76
C LEU A 39 4.58 18.24 -8.33
N TYR A 40 4.14 18.24 -7.06
CA TYR A 40 3.17 19.21 -6.55
C TYR A 40 3.69 19.93 -5.28
N PRO A 41 4.81 20.68 -5.38
CA PRO A 41 5.46 21.30 -4.22
C PRO A 41 4.63 22.42 -3.54
N SER A 42 3.54 22.87 -4.18
CA SER A 42 2.59 23.80 -3.59
C SER A 42 1.64 23.15 -2.57
N GLN A 43 1.58 21.81 -2.53
CA GLN A 43 0.81 21.07 -1.54
C GLN A 43 1.59 20.93 -0.22
N PRO A 44 0.91 20.75 0.92
CA PRO A 44 1.59 20.49 2.19
C PRO A 44 2.49 19.26 2.11
N LYS A 45 3.74 19.44 2.53
CA LYS A 45 4.73 18.36 2.63
C LYS A 45 4.27 17.32 3.66
N ILE A 46 4.31 16.04 3.27
CA ILE A 46 4.02 14.90 4.14
C ILE A 46 5.29 14.20 4.62
N SER A 47 6.41 14.30 3.90
CA SER A 47 7.68 13.70 4.36
C SER A 47 8.34 14.49 5.49
N GLY A 48 9.00 13.77 6.39
CA GLY A 48 9.63 14.29 7.60
C GLY A 48 10.94 13.57 7.91
N GLN A 49 10.88 12.38 8.50
CA GLN A 49 12.06 11.60 8.90
C GLN A 49 12.24 10.39 8.00
N MET A 50 12.97 10.59 6.89
CA MET A 50 13.18 9.59 5.83
C MET A 50 13.59 8.20 6.37
N GLY A 51 14.47 8.15 7.37
CA GLY A 51 14.91 6.88 7.95
C GLY A 51 13.78 6.09 8.63
N ILE A 52 12.91 6.79 9.39
CA ILE A 52 11.76 6.17 10.05
C ILE A 52 10.71 5.78 9.02
N GLU A 53 10.42 6.67 8.07
CA GLU A 53 9.48 6.45 6.97
C GLU A 53 9.85 5.20 6.17
N LYS A 54 11.13 5.08 5.78
CA LYS A 54 11.60 3.93 5.00
C LYS A 54 11.55 2.62 5.77
N LEU A 55 11.84 2.65 7.08
CA LEU A 55 11.71 1.47 7.93
C LEU A 55 10.25 1.03 8.08
N LEU A 56 9.32 1.97 8.23
CA LEU A 56 7.89 1.68 8.33
C LEU A 56 7.33 1.17 7.00
N GLU A 57 7.74 1.78 5.89
CA GLU A 57 7.43 1.34 4.52
C GLU A 57 7.84 -0.13 4.30
N MET A 58 9.10 -0.48 4.57
CA MET A 58 9.60 -1.85 4.46
C MET A 58 8.88 -2.80 5.43
N TRP A 59 8.66 -2.36 6.67
CA TRP A 59 7.99 -3.17 7.67
C TRP A 59 6.55 -3.51 7.29
N THR A 60 5.80 -2.57 6.71
CA THR A 60 4.42 -2.81 6.30
C THR A 60 4.32 -3.55 4.99
N VAL A 61 5.03 -3.11 3.95
CA VAL A 61 4.95 -3.67 2.59
C VAL A 61 5.56 -5.06 2.53
N ASP A 62 6.81 -5.21 2.98
CA ASP A 62 7.55 -6.48 2.85
C ASP A 62 7.29 -7.42 4.04
N GLY A 63 7.01 -6.87 5.22
CA GLY A 63 6.82 -7.64 6.46
C GLY A 63 5.37 -7.99 6.76
N LEU A 64 4.54 -6.99 7.05
CA LEU A 64 3.21 -7.21 7.63
C LEU A 64 2.13 -7.53 6.61
N PHE A 65 2.22 -7.06 5.37
CA PHE A 65 1.12 -7.19 4.40
C PHE A 65 0.66 -8.63 4.20
N LEU A 66 1.59 -9.57 3.99
CA LEU A 66 1.25 -10.98 3.81
C LEU A 66 0.65 -11.60 5.08
N ARG A 67 1.06 -11.13 6.26
CA ARG A 67 0.45 -11.55 7.54
C ARG A 67 -0.96 -10.96 7.69
N ALA A 68 -1.19 -9.73 7.23
CA ALA A 68 -2.52 -9.13 7.25
C ALA A 68 -3.48 -9.93 6.34
N ALA A 69 -3.02 -10.31 5.15
CA ALA A 69 -3.81 -11.14 4.23
C ALA A 69 -4.14 -12.53 4.83
N GLN A 70 -3.27 -13.11 5.65
CA GLN A 70 -3.54 -14.37 6.37
C GLN A 70 -4.59 -14.21 7.48
N LEU A 71 -4.86 -12.98 7.92
CA LEU A 71 -5.88 -12.65 8.91
C LEU A 71 -7.26 -12.34 8.30
N LEU A 72 -7.43 -12.51 7.00
CA LEU A 72 -8.75 -12.43 6.38
C LEU A 72 -9.73 -13.43 7.04
N PRO A 73 -10.98 -13.03 7.34
CA PRO A 73 -11.99 -13.93 7.86
C PRO A 73 -12.26 -15.09 6.89
N LEU A 74 -12.34 -16.30 7.44
CA LEU A 74 -12.50 -17.54 6.64
C LEU A 74 -13.91 -17.70 6.06
N ASP A 75 -14.86 -16.89 6.52
CA ASP A 75 -16.25 -16.80 6.09
C ASP A 75 -16.50 -15.67 5.09
N LEU A 76 -15.46 -14.96 4.65
CA LEU A 76 -15.59 -13.97 3.57
C LEU A 76 -16.22 -14.62 2.33
N PRO A 77 -17.31 -14.04 1.77
CA PRO A 77 -17.97 -14.58 0.58
C PRO A 77 -17.01 -14.81 -0.60
N LEU A 78 -15.99 -13.94 -0.70
CA LEU A 78 -14.98 -13.96 -1.75
C LEU A 78 -14.10 -15.22 -1.73
N LEU A 79 -13.95 -15.89 -0.57
CA LEU A 79 -13.23 -17.17 -0.48
C LEU A 79 -14.01 -18.33 -1.11
N GLY A 80 -15.32 -18.17 -1.33
CA GLY A 80 -16.14 -19.11 -2.08
C GLY A 80 -16.11 -18.90 -3.60
N ASP A 81 -15.56 -17.78 -4.07
CA ASP A 81 -15.43 -17.47 -5.49
C ASP A 81 -14.14 -18.08 -6.06
N GLN A 82 -14.30 -19.14 -6.88
CA GLN A 82 -13.16 -19.83 -7.51
C GLN A 82 -12.36 -18.92 -8.44
N LYS A 83 -12.98 -17.90 -9.06
CA LYS A 83 -12.25 -16.96 -9.91
C LYS A 83 -11.32 -16.10 -9.06
N PHE A 84 -11.80 -15.67 -7.89
CA PHE A 84 -11.01 -14.89 -6.96
C PHE A 84 -9.87 -15.73 -6.36
N THR A 85 -10.15 -16.93 -5.86
CA THR A 85 -9.12 -17.76 -5.23
C THR A 85 -8.03 -18.13 -6.22
N ARG A 86 -8.38 -18.56 -7.44
CA ARG A 86 -7.39 -18.82 -8.51
C ARG A 86 -6.56 -17.58 -8.84
N ASP A 87 -7.20 -16.42 -8.99
CA ASP A 87 -6.49 -15.16 -9.24
C ASP A 87 -5.46 -14.88 -8.12
N ARG A 88 -5.82 -15.15 -6.86
CA ARG A 88 -4.91 -14.96 -5.71
C ARG A 88 -3.83 -16.03 -5.60
N GLU A 89 -4.13 -17.28 -5.95
CA GLU A 89 -3.14 -18.37 -6.03
C GLU A 89 -2.10 -18.05 -7.10
N ASP A 90 -2.53 -17.64 -8.30
CA ASP A 90 -1.63 -17.19 -9.38
C ASP A 90 -0.81 -15.96 -8.97
N TYR A 91 -1.39 -15.05 -8.20
CA TYR A 91 -0.72 -13.82 -7.75
C TYR A 91 0.34 -14.08 -6.67
N THR A 92 0.04 -14.97 -5.72
CA THR A 92 0.87 -15.20 -4.51
C THR A 92 1.74 -16.45 -4.57
N GLY A 93 1.44 -17.39 -5.47
CA GLY A 93 2.04 -18.73 -5.50
C GLY A 93 1.66 -19.61 -4.29
N LYS A 94 0.66 -19.22 -3.50
CA LYS A 94 0.22 -19.91 -2.29
C LYS A 94 -1.22 -20.39 -2.43
N SER A 95 -1.53 -21.54 -1.84
CA SER A 95 -2.90 -22.06 -1.77
C SER A 95 -3.83 -21.10 -1.01
N TRP A 96 -5.01 -20.86 -1.57
CA TRP A 96 -6.11 -20.12 -0.94
C TRP A 96 -7.22 -21.04 -0.43
N GLU A 97 -6.95 -22.34 -0.31
CA GLU A 97 -7.85 -23.27 0.35
C GLU A 97 -8.04 -22.89 1.83
N ARG A 98 -9.28 -23.02 2.32
CA ARG A 98 -9.63 -22.62 3.70
C ARG A 98 -8.72 -23.25 4.74
N ALA A 99 -8.40 -24.54 4.62
CA ALA A 99 -7.53 -25.24 5.57
C ALA A 99 -6.08 -24.69 5.57
N SER A 100 -5.57 -24.32 4.39
CA SER A 100 -4.25 -23.68 4.26
C SER A 100 -4.20 -22.30 4.91
N LEU A 101 -5.24 -21.49 4.68
CA LEU A 101 -5.39 -20.17 5.30
C LEU A 101 -5.53 -20.28 6.82
N GLU A 102 -6.38 -21.20 7.30
CA GLU A 102 -6.60 -21.45 8.72
C GLU A 102 -5.31 -21.86 9.44
N LYS A 103 -4.50 -22.72 8.83
CA LYS A 103 -3.21 -23.16 9.39
C LYS A 103 -2.22 -22.01 9.58
N GLY A 104 -2.19 -21.02 8.69
CA GLY A 104 -1.28 -19.87 8.78
C GLY A 104 -1.74 -18.78 9.74
N ARG A 105 -3.03 -18.76 10.08
CA ARG A 105 -3.66 -17.69 10.86
C ARG A 105 -3.06 -17.47 12.27
N PRO A 106 -2.69 -18.50 13.06
CA PRO A 106 -2.09 -18.28 14.38
C PRO A 106 -0.75 -17.53 14.33
N GLU A 107 0.11 -17.83 13.35
CA GLU A 107 1.40 -17.16 13.18
C GLU A 107 1.19 -15.70 12.78
N ALA A 108 0.26 -15.46 11.85
CA ALA A 108 -0.11 -14.11 11.45
C ALA A 108 -0.67 -13.28 12.62
N LEU A 109 -1.47 -13.91 13.49
CA LEU A 109 -2.03 -13.25 14.66
C LEU A 109 -0.95 -12.91 15.69
N ALA A 110 0.03 -13.79 15.90
CA ALA A 110 1.18 -13.52 16.77
C ALA A 110 2.01 -12.33 16.23
N ALA A 111 2.28 -12.31 14.92
CA ALA A 111 2.98 -11.21 14.26
C ALA A 111 2.25 -9.88 14.43
N PHE A 112 0.93 -9.86 14.19
CA PHE A 112 0.13 -8.64 14.38
C PHE A 112 0.02 -8.23 15.84
N LYS A 113 -0.12 -9.16 16.78
CA LYS A 113 -0.13 -8.81 18.21
C LYS A 113 1.17 -8.10 18.60
N GLY A 114 2.33 -8.61 18.17
CA GLY A 114 3.61 -7.94 18.38
C GLY A 114 3.71 -6.57 17.69
N ALA A 115 3.13 -6.44 16.50
CA ALA A 115 3.07 -5.17 15.78
C ALA A 115 2.21 -4.11 16.50
N PHE A 116 1.06 -4.52 17.05
CA PHE A 116 0.24 -3.68 17.92
C PHE A 116 0.99 -3.29 19.21
N GLU A 117 1.74 -4.21 19.82
CA GLU A 117 2.57 -3.90 21.00
C GLU A 117 3.67 -2.88 20.69
N LEU A 118 4.30 -2.96 19.52
CA LEU A 118 5.31 -1.99 19.06
C LEU A 118 4.70 -0.60 18.85
N LEU A 119 3.52 -0.51 18.22
CA LEU A 119 2.83 0.78 18.06
C LEU A 119 2.39 1.35 19.41
N GLU A 120 1.76 0.53 20.26
CA GLU A 120 1.19 0.94 21.54
C GLU A 120 2.24 1.47 22.53
N ASN A 121 3.37 0.74 22.63
CA ASN A 121 4.37 0.99 23.66
C ASN A 121 5.64 1.65 23.12
N GLY A 122 5.97 1.43 21.84
CA GLY A 122 7.15 1.99 21.20
C GLY A 122 6.86 3.36 20.61
N PHE A 123 6.07 3.41 19.54
CA PHE A 123 5.82 4.66 18.81
C PHE A 123 4.89 5.62 19.56
N LEU A 124 3.84 5.11 20.19
CA LEU A 124 2.82 5.90 20.88
C LEU A 124 2.98 5.84 22.41
N GLY A 125 4.03 5.18 22.91
CA GLY A 125 4.25 4.91 24.32
C GLY A 125 4.26 6.16 25.20
N ASP A 126 4.83 7.25 24.70
CA ASP A 126 4.98 8.54 25.37
C ASP A 126 3.74 9.45 25.27
N GLY A 127 2.66 8.99 24.63
CA GLY A 127 1.42 9.73 24.50
C GLY A 127 1.36 10.69 23.32
N ARG A 128 2.35 10.68 22.41
CA ARG A 128 2.27 11.43 21.15
C ARG A 128 1.07 10.98 20.30
N GLU A 129 0.54 11.89 19.51
CA GLU A 129 -0.63 11.60 18.67
C GLU A 129 -0.27 10.96 17.32
N TRP A 130 0.88 11.33 16.76
CA TRP A 130 1.41 10.91 15.46
C TRP A 130 2.82 10.36 15.62
N ILE A 131 3.24 9.46 14.73
CA ILE A 131 4.51 8.71 14.87
C ILE A 131 5.72 9.63 15.07
N LEU A 132 5.79 10.72 14.32
CA LEU A 132 6.88 11.70 14.37
C LEU A 132 6.66 12.83 15.39
N GLY A 133 5.55 12.81 16.15
CA GLY A 133 5.20 13.88 17.09
C GLY A 133 4.85 15.22 16.42
N SER A 134 4.47 15.19 15.13
CA SER A 134 4.00 16.33 14.35
C SER A 134 2.61 16.82 14.77
N GLU A 135 2.16 17.97 14.27
CA GLU A 135 0.79 18.46 14.51
C GLU A 135 -0.29 17.62 13.77
N GLY A 136 0.07 17.02 12.64
CA GLY A 136 -0.81 16.19 11.82
C GLY A 136 -0.12 14.91 11.34
N PRO A 137 -0.85 14.00 10.68
CA PRO A 137 -0.25 12.79 10.14
C PRO A 137 0.78 13.15 9.07
N MET A 138 1.90 12.44 9.09
CA MET A 138 2.96 12.56 8.09
C MET A 138 3.13 11.23 7.35
N LEU A 139 4.09 11.18 6.42
CA LEU A 139 4.38 9.98 5.62
C LEU A 139 4.63 8.75 6.51
N ALA A 140 5.28 8.92 7.66
CA ALA A 140 5.48 7.83 8.62
C ALA A 140 4.15 7.19 9.06
N ASP A 141 3.11 8.00 9.32
CA ASP A 141 1.78 7.49 9.68
C ASP A 141 1.12 6.79 8.50
N ILE A 142 1.23 7.36 7.29
CA ILE A 142 0.68 6.78 6.04
C ILE A 142 1.30 5.41 5.77
N GLU A 143 2.62 5.30 5.84
CA GLU A 143 3.37 4.06 5.60
C GLU A 143 3.04 2.98 6.63
N ALA A 144 2.78 3.38 7.88
CA ALA A 144 2.51 2.45 8.97
C ALA A 144 1.06 1.98 9.05
N VAL A 145 0.07 2.87 8.87
CA VAL A 145 -1.29 2.67 9.37
C VAL A 145 -2.12 1.66 8.57
N TRP A 146 -1.87 1.55 7.27
CA TRP A 146 -2.82 0.92 6.36
C TRP A 146 -3.12 -0.58 6.65
N PRO A 147 -2.19 -1.46 7.10
CA PRO A 147 -2.54 -2.83 7.43
C PRO A 147 -3.39 -2.91 8.71
N PHE A 148 -3.12 -2.03 9.68
CA PHE A 148 -3.87 -1.97 10.94
C PHE A 148 -5.27 -1.41 10.73
N HIS A 149 -5.40 -0.33 9.97
CA HIS A 149 -6.68 0.23 9.56
C HIS A 149 -7.51 -0.82 8.79
N TRP A 150 -6.89 -1.53 7.83
CA TRP A 150 -7.58 -2.58 7.08
C TRP A 150 -8.13 -3.69 7.98
N LEU A 151 -7.31 -4.25 8.89
CA LEU A 151 -7.75 -5.34 9.76
C LEU A 151 -8.74 -4.90 10.84
N THR A 152 -8.61 -3.69 11.38
CA THR A 152 -9.55 -3.17 12.39
C THR A 152 -10.92 -2.83 11.79
N THR A 153 -10.98 -2.50 10.50
CA THR A 153 -12.24 -2.25 9.77
C THR A 153 -12.84 -3.51 9.14
N LEU A 154 -12.18 -4.66 9.25
CA LEU A 154 -12.66 -5.94 8.72
C LEU A 154 -13.17 -6.84 9.85
N PRO A 155 -14.51 -6.98 10.01
CA PRO A 155 -15.08 -7.80 11.07
C PRO A 155 -14.57 -9.25 11.03
N GLY A 156 -14.16 -9.78 12.19
CA GLY A 156 -13.64 -11.15 12.31
C GLY A 156 -12.13 -11.30 12.00
N ALA A 157 -11.47 -10.27 11.47
CA ALA A 157 -10.05 -10.35 11.15
C ALA A 157 -9.18 -10.44 12.42
N LEU A 158 -9.54 -9.67 13.46
CA LEU A 158 -8.84 -9.61 14.74
C LEU A 158 -9.72 -10.15 15.87
N PRO A 159 -9.38 -11.29 16.51
CA PRO A 159 -10.12 -11.76 17.67
C PRO A 159 -9.88 -10.83 18.88
N ALA A 160 -10.98 -10.33 19.47
CA ALA A 160 -10.94 -9.34 20.54
C ALA A 160 -10.20 -9.79 21.81
N SER A 161 -10.09 -11.11 22.04
CA SER A 161 -9.31 -11.70 23.14
C SER A 161 -7.81 -11.40 23.05
N TYR A 162 -7.29 -11.12 21.85
CA TYR A 162 -5.87 -10.84 21.63
C TYR A 162 -5.63 -9.39 21.26
N ILE A 163 -6.47 -8.83 20.38
CA ILE A 163 -6.29 -7.49 19.81
C ILE A 163 -7.63 -6.78 19.85
N SER A 164 -7.71 -5.73 20.65
CA SER A 164 -8.91 -4.91 20.84
C SER A 164 -8.52 -3.52 21.32
N ALA A 165 -9.46 -2.57 21.26
CA ALA A 165 -9.25 -1.23 21.81
C ALA A 165 -9.02 -1.22 23.34
N GLN A 166 -9.42 -2.28 24.05
CA GLN A 166 -9.12 -2.43 25.48
C GLN A 166 -7.65 -2.80 25.71
N HIS A 167 -7.06 -3.63 24.84
CA HIS A 167 -5.67 -4.04 24.94
C HIS A 167 -4.69 -3.01 24.34
N PHE A 168 -5.10 -2.33 23.26
CA PHE A 168 -4.26 -1.40 22.51
C PHE A 168 -4.93 -0.03 22.31
N PRO A 169 -5.32 0.66 23.39
CA PRO A 169 -6.11 1.90 23.30
C PRO A 169 -5.42 3.00 22.50
N LYS A 170 -4.10 3.18 22.62
CA LYS A 170 -3.38 4.26 21.91
C LYS A 170 -3.32 3.98 20.41
N THR A 171 -3.08 2.72 20.04
CA THR A 171 -3.03 2.28 18.65
C THR A 171 -4.38 2.44 17.97
N TYR A 172 -5.48 2.01 18.61
CA TYR A 172 -6.82 2.22 18.07
C TYR A 172 -7.19 3.71 17.99
N ALA A 173 -6.79 4.52 18.97
CA ALA A 173 -6.99 5.97 18.92
C ALA A 173 -6.21 6.61 17.77
N TRP A 174 -4.97 6.19 17.50
CA TRP A 174 -4.17 6.64 16.37
C TRP A 174 -4.80 6.28 15.02
N ILE A 175 -5.28 5.03 14.85
CA ILE A 175 -6.01 4.61 13.64
C ILE A 175 -7.25 5.50 13.42
N GLY A 176 -8.04 5.72 14.48
CA GLY A 176 -9.24 6.56 14.40
C GLY A 176 -8.93 8.02 14.09
N ARG A 177 -7.86 8.58 14.68
CA ARG A 177 -7.38 9.93 14.35
C ARG A 177 -6.96 10.03 12.88
N PHE A 178 -6.21 9.03 12.38
CA PHE A 178 -5.79 8.99 10.98
C PHE A 178 -6.99 8.96 10.03
N GLU A 179 -7.96 8.09 10.29
CA GLU A 179 -9.20 8.01 9.50
C GLU A 179 -9.96 9.34 9.50
N GLN A 180 -10.05 10.01 10.65
CA GLN A 180 -10.67 11.33 10.75
C GLN A 180 -9.91 12.39 9.93
N ALA A 181 -8.58 12.42 10.03
CA ALA A 181 -7.73 13.34 9.27
C ALA A 181 -7.92 13.16 7.76
N VAL A 182 -7.93 11.92 7.27
CA VAL A 182 -8.20 11.59 5.86
C VAL A 182 -9.59 12.04 5.45
N ARG A 183 -10.63 11.78 6.25
CA ARG A 183 -12.00 12.23 5.96
C ARG A 183 -12.12 13.74 5.89
N LEU A 184 -11.43 14.47 6.77
CA LEU A 184 -11.42 15.93 6.78
C LEU A 184 -10.66 16.50 5.58
N ALA A 185 -9.54 15.89 5.19
CA ALA A 185 -8.80 16.26 3.98
C ALA A 185 -9.65 16.02 2.71
N ALA A 186 -10.29 14.86 2.60
CA ALA A 186 -11.14 14.51 1.45
C ALA A 186 -12.31 15.49 1.24
N LYS A 187 -12.89 16.02 2.32
CA LYS A 187 -13.98 17.03 2.23
C LYS A 187 -13.53 18.36 1.62
N LYS A 188 -12.24 18.67 1.63
CA LYS A 188 -11.68 19.90 1.06
C LYS A 188 -11.38 19.76 -0.44
N LEU A 189 -11.39 18.54 -0.96
CA LEU A 189 -11.07 18.24 -2.35
C LEU A 189 -12.34 18.10 -3.19
N PRO A 190 -12.30 18.49 -4.48
CA PRO A 190 -13.39 18.18 -5.40
C PRO A 190 -13.53 16.66 -5.55
N LYS A 191 -14.76 16.21 -5.87
CA LYS A 191 -14.98 14.80 -6.19
C LYS A 191 -14.20 14.45 -7.46
N PRO A 192 -13.43 13.34 -7.48
CA PRO A 192 -12.76 12.90 -8.69
C PRO A 192 -13.76 12.59 -9.81
N THR A 193 -13.40 12.95 -11.03
CA THR A 193 -14.14 12.52 -12.24
C THR A 193 -13.81 11.07 -12.54
N VAL A 194 -14.83 10.24 -12.79
CA VAL A 194 -14.64 8.86 -13.22
C VAL A 194 -14.49 8.86 -14.74
N LEU A 195 -13.41 8.24 -15.21
CA LEU A 195 -13.10 8.07 -16.63
C LEU A 195 -13.09 6.59 -17.00
N SER A 196 -13.48 6.28 -18.22
CA SER A 196 -13.32 4.97 -18.85
C SER A 196 -11.86 4.73 -19.27
N GLY A 197 -11.47 3.46 -19.48
CA GLY A 197 -10.13 3.13 -19.95
C GLY A 197 -9.76 3.81 -21.28
N ALA A 198 -10.73 3.96 -22.19
CA ALA A 198 -10.54 4.64 -23.46
C ALA A 198 -10.27 6.15 -23.28
N GLU A 199 -11.02 6.83 -22.42
CA GLU A 199 -10.80 8.26 -22.11
C GLU A 199 -9.45 8.47 -21.43
N VAL A 200 -9.04 7.58 -20.53
CA VAL A 200 -7.71 7.64 -19.90
C VAL A 200 -6.63 7.46 -20.96
N LEU A 201 -6.75 6.47 -21.85
CA LEU A 201 -5.76 6.23 -22.91
C LEU A 201 -5.64 7.42 -23.85
N GLU A 202 -6.75 8.04 -24.24
CA GLU A 202 -6.75 9.25 -25.06
C GLU A 202 -6.02 10.40 -24.36
N GLN A 203 -6.34 10.67 -23.09
CA GLN A 203 -5.72 11.74 -22.32
C GLN A 203 -4.22 11.52 -22.09
N VAL A 204 -3.81 10.31 -21.71
CA VAL A 204 -2.40 9.96 -21.48
C VAL A 204 -1.60 10.05 -22.78
N SER A 205 -2.16 9.53 -23.90
CA SER A 205 -1.48 9.55 -25.21
C SER A 205 -1.35 10.96 -25.79
N ALA A 206 -2.25 11.88 -25.43
CA ALA A 206 -2.23 13.28 -25.85
C ALA A 206 -1.41 14.19 -24.92
N SER A 207 -1.04 13.73 -23.73
CA SER A 207 -0.28 14.51 -22.74
C SER A 207 1.22 14.49 -23.00
N ASP A 208 1.94 15.49 -22.51
CA ASP A 208 3.39 15.49 -22.44
C ASP A 208 3.90 14.67 -21.24
N PHE A 209 5.17 14.28 -21.28
CA PHE A 209 5.87 13.79 -20.08
C PHE A 209 6.02 14.94 -19.07
N VAL A 210 5.82 14.62 -17.79
CA VAL A 210 6.03 15.55 -16.67
C VAL A 210 7.40 15.37 -16.02
N GLU A 211 8.04 14.22 -16.24
CA GLU A 211 9.41 13.97 -15.82
C GLU A 211 10.41 14.55 -16.82
N GLU A 212 11.56 14.97 -16.32
CA GLU A 212 12.72 15.31 -17.15
C GLU A 212 13.45 14.04 -17.60
N ASP A 213 14.28 14.13 -18.65
CA ASP A 213 15.06 12.99 -19.16
C ASP A 213 16.19 12.61 -18.18
N GLU A 214 15.85 11.83 -17.14
CA GLU A 214 16.78 11.40 -16.10
C GLU A 214 17.89 10.48 -16.66
N GLY A 215 19.12 10.71 -16.22
CA GLY A 215 20.28 9.87 -16.57
C GLY A 215 20.20 8.47 -15.94
N VAL A 216 20.92 7.51 -16.52
CA VAL A 216 21.18 6.23 -15.85
C VAL A 216 22.37 6.43 -14.91
N ASP A 217 22.22 6.05 -13.63
CA ASP A 217 23.30 6.17 -12.65
C ASP A 217 24.50 5.31 -13.07
N SER A 218 25.65 5.94 -13.29
CA SER A 218 26.90 5.28 -13.65
C SER A 218 27.44 4.33 -12.58
N LEU A 219 26.97 4.45 -11.33
CA LEU A 219 27.32 3.59 -10.21
C LEU A 219 26.26 2.51 -9.94
N ASP A 220 25.22 2.41 -10.78
CA ASP A 220 24.20 1.38 -10.63
C ASP A 220 24.83 -0.02 -10.74
N PRO A 221 24.65 -0.90 -9.72
CA PRO A 221 25.31 -2.21 -9.69
C PRO A 221 24.79 -3.19 -10.75
N THR A 222 23.66 -2.91 -11.40
CA THR A 222 23.16 -3.70 -12.53
C THR A 222 24.00 -3.50 -13.79
N GLY A 223 24.75 -2.39 -13.88
CA GLY A 223 25.55 -2.04 -15.05
C GLY A 223 24.72 -1.70 -16.30
N LEU A 224 23.42 -1.46 -16.13
CA LEU A 224 22.52 -1.08 -17.21
C LEU A 224 22.92 0.26 -17.83
N GLN A 225 22.64 0.41 -19.12
CA GLN A 225 22.97 1.61 -19.90
C GLN A 225 21.73 2.24 -20.51
N ARG A 226 21.78 3.55 -20.76
CA ARG A 226 20.71 4.28 -21.44
C ARG A 226 20.43 3.65 -22.82
N GLY A 227 19.15 3.42 -23.10
CA GLY A 227 18.69 2.82 -24.36
C GLY A 227 18.75 1.28 -24.39
N GLN A 228 19.18 0.64 -23.31
CA GLN A 228 19.13 -0.82 -23.20
C GLN A 228 17.69 -1.31 -23.02
N GLU A 229 17.31 -2.35 -23.76
CA GLU A 229 16.02 -3.02 -23.56
C GLU A 229 16.06 -3.78 -22.23
N VAL A 230 15.05 -3.54 -21.39
CA VAL A 230 14.92 -4.15 -20.06
C VAL A 230 13.49 -4.60 -19.82
N GLU A 231 13.35 -5.58 -18.94
CA GLU A 231 12.07 -5.99 -18.39
C GLU A 231 12.13 -5.80 -16.87
N VAL A 232 11.05 -5.27 -16.29
CA VAL A 232 10.98 -4.92 -14.87
C VAL A 232 9.76 -5.61 -14.27
N TRP A 233 9.98 -6.35 -13.18
CA TRP A 233 8.91 -7.06 -12.47
C TRP A 233 9.07 -6.95 -10.94
N PRO A 234 7.98 -7.10 -10.16
CA PRO A 234 8.07 -7.17 -8.71
C PRO A 234 8.80 -8.43 -8.26
N ILE A 235 9.63 -8.33 -7.22
CA ILE A 235 10.45 -9.45 -6.71
C ILE A 235 9.75 -10.30 -5.65
N ASP A 236 8.55 -9.91 -5.23
CA ASP A 236 7.80 -10.47 -4.11
C ASP A 236 6.52 -11.19 -4.56
N THR A 237 5.59 -10.54 -5.28
CA THR A 237 4.34 -11.18 -5.78
C THR A 237 3.86 -10.59 -7.12
N GLY A 238 3.02 -11.31 -7.86
CA GLY A 238 2.43 -10.76 -9.09
C GLY A 238 3.40 -10.61 -10.26
N PHE A 239 4.51 -11.35 -10.27
CA PHE A 239 5.48 -11.42 -11.37
C PHE A 239 5.00 -12.30 -12.55
N GLY A 240 3.88 -13.02 -12.41
CA GLY A 240 3.27 -13.78 -13.50
C GLY A 240 2.38 -12.88 -14.36
N GLY A 241 2.87 -12.46 -15.54
CA GLY A 241 2.14 -11.71 -16.58
C GLY A 241 3.02 -11.35 -17.77
#